data_AF-A0A960X426-F1
#
_entry.id   AF-A0A960X426-F1
#
_cell.length_a   1.000
_cell.length_b   1.000
_cell.length_c   1.000
_cell.angle_alpha   90.00
_cell.angle_beta   90.00
_cell.angle_gamma   90.00
#
_symmetry.space_group_name_H-M   'P 1'
#
loop_
_entity.id
_entity.type
_entity.pdbx_description
1 polymer ?
#
loop_
_entity_poly.entity_id
_entity_poly.type
_entity_poly.pdbx_seq_one_letter_code
_entity_poly.pdbx_strand_id
1 'polypeptide(L)'
;MLTASKAPPIPRAYIWRRVHSLFGLWLAIFLVEHLLTNSQAALFFGDNGKGFIYFVNFLKNLPYLPVVEVSLLGIPILVHGIWGIQYILRGKANSHKSDGSKPSLGKYGRNQAYTWQRYTAWILLIGIIAHVGFMRFYLYPITLNQGAETSYFVRLNMDPGLYTVASRLDVQLYNQAAIDQKVKELGKQAATKKAPISEDGDTFSAYEDEVLTRAQRFTFQKEFVEELTKRKISKTQVIAVANNFGTATLLTVRDSFRQPVTCILYTIFVLAAVFHAYNGLWTFMITWGIVMRMRSQKRAVNVCVGIMMVMLFLGLAAIWGTYFINLKS
;
A
#
# COMPACT_ATOMS: atom_id res chain seq x y z
N MET A 1 0.18 -62.95 12.16
CA MET A 1 0.31 -61.92 11.09
C MET A 1 -0.46 -60.68 11.56
N LEU A 2 0.22 -59.68 12.12
CA LEU A 2 -0.43 -58.43 12.56
C LEU A 2 -0.76 -57.62 11.30
N THR A 3 -2.03 -57.43 11.00
CA THR A 3 -2.48 -56.52 9.94
C THR A 3 -2.05 -55.12 10.33
N ALA A 4 -1.15 -54.52 9.55
CA ALA A 4 -0.74 -53.14 9.74
C ALA A 4 -1.99 -52.25 9.62
N SER A 5 -2.48 -51.75 10.76
CA SER A 5 -3.58 -50.81 10.83
C SER A 5 -3.21 -49.55 10.04
N LYS A 6 -3.90 -49.31 8.93
CA LYS A 6 -3.68 -48.12 8.11
C LYS A 6 -4.14 -46.91 8.93
N ALA A 7 -3.24 -45.94 9.13
CA ALA A 7 -3.57 -44.73 9.87
C ALA A 7 -4.80 -44.03 9.25
N PRO A 8 -5.71 -43.48 10.08
CA PRO A 8 -6.92 -42.82 9.58
C PRO A 8 -6.56 -41.58 8.74
N PRO A 9 -7.38 -41.23 7.74
CA PRO A 9 -7.12 -40.07 6.88
C PRO A 9 -7.17 -38.77 7.69
N ILE A 10 -6.31 -37.82 7.34
CA ILE A 10 -6.28 -36.50 7.99
C ILE A 10 -7.58 -35.75 7.66
N PRO A 11 -8.33 -35.22 8.66
CA PRO A 11 -9.56 -34.51 8.41
C PRO A 11 -9.35 -33.25 7.55
N ARG A 12 -10.18 -33.03 6.53
CA ARG A 12 -10.13 -31.82 5.67
C ARG A 12 -10.18 -30.52 6.47
N ALA A 13 -10.98 -30.49 7.54
CA ALA A 13 -11.09 -29.35 8.43
C ALA A 13 -9.76 -29.02 9.15
N TYR A 14 -8.94 -30.03 9.44
CA TYR A 14 -7.60 -29.83 9.99
C TYR A 14 -6.68 -29.18 8.95
N ILE A 15 -6.68 -29.70 7.72
CA ILE A 15 -5.86 -29.17 6.61
C ILE A 15 -6.17 -27.69 6.38
N TRP A 16 -7.45 -27.33 6.25
CA TRP A 16 -7.84 -25.93 6.02
C TRP A 16 -7.49 -24.98 7.17
N ARG A 17 -7.56 -25.43 8.43
CA ARG A 17 -7.06 -24.64 9.57
C ARG A 17 -5.57 -24.35 9.46
N ARG A 18 -4.78 -25.33 8.98
CA ARG A 18 -3.35 -25.16 8.76
C ARG A 18 -3.07 -24.20 7.60
N VAL A 19 -3.76 -24.35 6.47
CA VAL A 19 -3.63 -23.45 5.31
C VAL A 19 -3.97 -22.01 5.69
N HIS A 20 -5.11 -21.77 6.35
CA HIS A 20 -5.50 -20.44 6.84
C HIS A 20 -4.44 -19.84 7.77
N SER A 21 -3.90 -20.65 8.68
CA SER A 21 -2.86 -20.24 9.63
C SER A 21 -1.52 -19.93 8.95
N LEU A 22 -1.14 -20.67 7.90
CA LEU A 22 0.09 -20.45 7.14
C LEU A 22 0.02 -19.16 6.33
N PHE A 23 -1.10 -18.91 5.63
CA PHE A 23 -1.30 -17.63 4.95
C PHE A 23 -1.40 -16.47 5.94
N GLY A 24 -1.97 -16.68 7.13
CA GLY A 24 -1.94 -15.68 8.20
C GLY A 24 -0.52 -15.30 8.64
N LEU A 25 0.38 -16.29 8.77
CA LEU A 25 1.79 -16.02 9.05
C LEU A 25 2.45 -15.24 7.91
N TRP A 26 2.21 -15.64 6.67
CA TRP A 26 2.75 -14.96 5.49
C TRP A 26 2.31 -13.49 5.42
N LEU A 27 1.02 -13.22 5.68
CA LEU A 27 0.49 -11.87 5.73
C LEU A 27 1.05 -11.04 6.88
N ALA A 28 1.40 -11.67 8.02
CA ALA A 28 2.09 -10.99 9.10
C ALA A 28 3.52 -10.57 8.69
N ILE A 29 4.23 -11.40 7.91
CA ILE A 29 5.54 -11.06 7.36
C ILE A 29 5.42 -9.90 6.36
N PHE A 30 4.44 -9.96 5.46
CA PHE A 30 4.12 -8.84 4.57
C PHE A 30 3.81 -7.55 5.35
N LEU A 31 3.02 -7.64 6.43
CA LEU A 31 2.70 -6.47 7.26
C LEU A 31 3.97 -5.84 7.85
N VAL A 32 4.96 -6.63 8.25
CA VAL A 32 6.25 -6.12 8.75
C VAL A 32 6.98 -5.34 7.67
N GLU A 33 7.12 -5.91 6.46
CA GLU A 33 7.72 -5.21 5.32
C GLU A 33 6.94 -3.91 5.01
N HIS A 34 5.62 -4.02 4.92
CA HIS A 34 4.75 -2.90 4.60
C HIS A 34 4.91 -1.74 5.60
N LEU A 35 4.88 -2.02 6.91
CA LEU A 35 5.04 -0.99 7.94
C LEU A 35 6.47 -0.44 7.98
N LEU A 36 7.49 -1.27 7.76
CA LEU A 36 8.88 -0.81 7.64
C LEU A 36 9.03 0.17 6.50
N THR A 37 8.63 -0.21 5.28
CA THR A 37 8.71 0.63 4.08
C THR A 37 7.92 1.93 4.25
N ASN A 38 6.69 1.88 4.76
CA ASN A 38 5.89 3.09 4.98
C ASN A 38 6.48 4.01 6.07
N SER A 39 7.04 3.45 7.14
CA SER A 39 7.66 4.26 8.20
C SER A 39 8.86 5.08 7.70
N GLN A 40 9.49 4.67 6.58
CA GLN A 40 10.58 5.42 5.95
C GLN A 40 10.14 6.80 5.42
N ALA A 41 8.84 7.01 5.20
CA ALA A 41 8.32 8.33 4.84
C ALA A 41 8.52 9.35 5.98
N ALA A 42 8.68 8.87 7.22
CA ALA A 42 8.80 9.69 8.42
C ALA A 42 10.12 9.52 9.20
N LEU A 43 10.62 8.29 9.37
CA LEU A 43 11.61 7.95 10.42
C LEU A 43 13.06 7.84 9.95
N PHE A 44 13.32 7.29 8.78
CA PHE A 44 14.65 6.78 8.47
C PHE A 44 15.53 7.87 7.85
N PHE A 45 16.46 8.34 8.70
CA PHE A 45 17.67 9.11 8.36
C PHE A 45 17.50 10.43 7.61
N GLY A 46 16.62 11.34 8.03
CA GLY A 46 16.75 12.78 7.70
C GLY A 46 16.79 13.15 6.22
N ASP A 47 16.54 12.21 5.32
CA ASP A 47 16.78 12.32 3.89
C ASP A 47 15.47 12.59 3.14
N ASN A 48 14.54 13.28 3.80
CA ASN A 48 13.36 13.88 3.18
C ASN A 48 12.47 12.89 2.39
N GLY A 49 12.39 11.63 2.84
CA GLY A 49 11.59 10.58 2.20
C GLY A 49 12.31 9.79 1.10
N LYS A 50 13.61 10.02 0.85
CA LYS A 50 14.39 9.24 -0.13
C LYS A 50 14.39 7.73 0.16
N GLY A 51 14.45 7.33 1.43
CA GLY A 51 14.37 5.91 1.81
C GLY A 51 13.07 5.27 1.34
N PHE A 52 11.93 5.95 1.58
CA PHE A 52 10.63 5.52 1.06
C PHE A 52 10.64 5.44 -0.46
N ILE A 53 11.13 6.49 -1.14
CA ILE A 53 11.19 6.53 -2.61
C ILE A 53 12.02 5.36 -3.16
N TYR A 54 13.18 5.09 -2.57
CA TYR A 54 14.05 3.99 -2.96
C TYR A 54 13.34 2.63 -2.84
N PHE A 55 12.77 2.31 -1.68
CA PHE A 55 12.11 1.02 -1.47
C PHE A 55 10.86 0.85 -2.33
N VAL A 56 10.05 1.90 -2.49
CA VAL A 56 8.87 1.85 -3.36
C VAL A 56 9.25 1.67 -4.82
N ASN A 57 10.28 2.36 -5.30
CA ASN A 57 10.79 2.15 -6.66
C ASN A 57 11.36 0.74 -6.84
N PHE A 58 12.10 0.22 -5.87
CA PHE A 58 12.60 -1.15 -5.88
C PHE A 58 11.45 -2.16 -6.02
N LEU A 59 10.41 -2.06 -5.19
CA LEU A 59 9.25 -2.95 -5.25
C LEU A 59 8.49 -2.82 -6.56
N LYS A 60 8.30 -1.58 -7.07
CA LYS A 60 7.59 -1.31 -8.31
C LYS A 60 8.29 -1.89 -9.55
N ASN A 61 9.61 -2.04 -9.49
CA ASN A 61 10.45 -2.50 -10.57
C ASN A 61 10.81 -3.99 -10.46
N LEU A 62 10.23 -4.73 -9.52
CA LEU A 62 10.40 -6.18 -9.45
C LEU A 62 9.92 -6.86 -10.75
N PRO A 63 10.67 -7.86 -11.27
CA PRO A 63 10.24 -8.61 -12.43
C PRO A 63 8.95 -9.36 -12.13
N TYR A 64 8.05 -9.42 -13.11
CA TYR A 64 6.76 -10.09 -12.99
C TYR A 64 5.91 -9.60 -11.80
N LEU A 65 6.02 -8.31 -11.42
CA LEU A 65 5.28 -7.74 -10.29
C LEU A 65 3.80 -8.13 -10.23
N PRO A 66 3.02 -8.13 -11.33
CA PRO A 66 1.61 -8.58 -11.27
C PRO A 66 1.45 -10.03 -10.79
N VAL A 67 2.35 -10.94 -11.20
CA VAL A 67 2.35 -12.34 -10.76
C VAL A 67 2.70 -12.43 -9.28
N VAL A 68 3.72 -11.66 -8.85
CA VAL A 68 4.12 -11.57 -7.44
C VAL A 68 2.97 -11.07 -6.58
N GLU A 69 2.29 -9.99 -6.99
CA GLU A 69 1.15 -9.43 -6.27
C GLU A 69 -0.02 -10.41 -6.15
N VAL A 70 -0.39 -11.10 -7.23
CA VAL A 70 -1.49 -12.08 -7.19
C VAL A 70 -1.12 -13.29 -6.35
N SER A 71 0.07 -13.86 -6.55
CA SER A 71 0.47 -15.12 -5.92
C SER A 71 0.86 -14.95 -4.45
N LEU A 72 1.58 -13.88 -4.10
CA LEU A 72 2.10 -13.66 -2.75
C LEU A 72 1.22 -12.75 -1.90
N LEU A 73 0.28 -11.98 -2.48
CA LEU A 73 -0.62 -11.12 -1.69
C LEU A 73 -2.09 -11.47 -1.94
N GLY A 74 -2.54 -11.43 -3.18
CA GLY A 74 -3.95 -11.64 -3.54
C GLY A 74 -4.50 -12.99 -3.05
N ILE A 75 -3.87 -14.09 -3.45
CA ILE A 75 -4.27 -15.44 -3.05
C ILE A 75 -4.19 -15.63 -1.52
N PRO A 76 -3.07 -15.29 -0.83
CA PRO A 76 -3.01 -15.35 0.62
C PRO A 76 -4.10 -14.56 1.35
N ILE A 77 -4.36 -13.31 0.94
CA ILE A 77 -5.42 -12.47 1.51
C ILE A 77 -6.78 -13.13 1.30
N LEU A 78 -7.08 -13.61 0.09
CA LEU A 78 -8.37 -14.24 -0.22
C LEU A 78 -8.58 -15.52 0.60
N VAL A 79 -7.62 -16.43 0.63
CA VAL A 79 -7.76 -17.69 1.37
C VAL A 79 -7.82 -17.44 2.87
N HIS A 80 -6.96 -16.55 3.40
CA HIS A 80 -7.00 -16.19 4.81
C HIS A 80 -8.33 -15.52 5.19
N GLY A 81 -8.81 -14.57 4.37
CA GLY A 81 -10.05 -13.83 4.58
C GLY A 81 -11.30 -14.71 4.50
N ILE A 82 -11.46 -15.52 3.45
CA ILE A 82 -12.65 -16.37 3.25
C ILE A 82 -12.81 -17.37 4.41
N TRP A 83 -11.74 -18.07 4.79
CA TRP A 83 -11.79 -18.98 5.94
C TRP A 83 -11.89 -18.24 7.27
N GLY A 84 -11.26 -17.07 7.38
CA GLY A 84 -11.35 -16.19 8.55
C GLY A 84 -12.79 -15.78 8.84
N ILE A 85 -13.56 -15.40 7.81
CA ILE A 85 -14.99 -15.07 7.93
C ILE A 85 -15.76 -16.25 8.53
N GLN A 86 -15.53 -17.48 8.04
CA GLN A 86 -16.19 -18.66 8.62
C GLN A 86 -15.85 -18.85 10.12
N TYR A 87 -14.60 -18.58 10.52
CA TYR A 87 -14.18 -18.71 11.92
C TYR A 87 -14.73 -17.62 12.83
N ILE A 88 -14.91 -16.40 12.31
CA ILE A 88 -15.52 -15.31 13.07
C ILE A 88 -17.02 -15.58 13.26
N LEU A 89 -17.72 -15.98 12.20
CA LEU A 89 -19.17 -16.29 12.26
C LEU A 89 -19.51 -17.45 13.20
N ARG A 90 -18.60 -18.42 13.37
CA ARG A 90 -18.77 -19.56 14.28
C ARG A 90 -18.19 -19.33 15.67
N GLY A 91 -17.51 -18.19 15.90
CA GLY A 91 -16.80 -17.91 17.13
C GLY A 91 -17.76 -17.64 18.29
N LYS A 92 -17.50 -18.27 19.45
CA LYS A 92 -18.23 -17.98 20.70
C LYS A 92 -17.31 -17.27 21.68
N ALA A 93 -17.51 -15.96 21.87
CA ALA A 93 -16.75 -15.19 22.85
C ALA A 93 -17.28 -15.45 24.27
N ASN A 94 -16.36 -15.62 25.22
CA ASN A 94 -16.65 -15.82 26.64
C ASN A 94 -15.81 -14.90 27.53
N SER A 95 -15.29 -13.79 27.00
CA SER A 95 -14.49 -12.82 27.75
C SER A 95 -15.33 -11.71 28.40
N HIS A 96 -16.61 -11.60 28.06
CA HIS A 96 -17.51 -10.56 28.55
C HIS A 96 -18.24 -11.01 29.81
N LYS A 97 -18.76 -10.04 30.57
CA LYS A 97 -19.63 -10.32 31.72
C LYS A 97 -20.83 -11.15 31.27
N SER A 98 -21.28 -12.07 32.13
CA SER A 98 -22.48 -12.88 31.92
C SER A 98 -23.34 -12.85 33.17
N ASP A 99 -24.64 -12.96 32.96
CA ASP A 99 -25.71 -13.17 33.93
C ASP A 99 -25.80 -14.61 34.48
N GLY A 100 -24.88 -15.50 34.11
CA GLY A 100 -24.89 -16.91 34.49
C GLY A 100 -25.39 -17.86 33.39
N SER A 101 -25.96 -17.33 32.30
CA SER A 101 -26.39 -18.14 31.14
C SER A 101 -25.22 -18.68 30.31
N LYS A 102 -24.03 -18.07 30.42
CA LYS A 102 -22.82 -18.46 29.67
C LYS A 102 -21.57 -18.31 30.55
N PRO A 103 -20.50 -19.09 30.31
CA PRO A 103 -19.24 -18.89 31.01
C PRO A 103 -18.67 -17.47 30.76
N SER A 104 -18.26 -16.79 31.83
CA SER A 104 -17.54 -15.51 31.78
C SER A 104 -16.11 -15.70 32.29
N LEU A 105 -15.15 -15.65 31.37
CA LEU A 105 -13.72 -15.90 31.55
C LEU A 105 -12.90 -14.64 31.25
N GLY A 106 -13.48 -13.46 31.49
CA GLY A 106 -12.83 -12.16 31.23
C GLY A 106 -11.54 -11.93 32.01
N LYS A 107 -11.29 -12.64 33.11
CA LYS A 107 -10.03 -12.56 33.87
C LYS A 107 -8.82 -13.20 33.18
N TYR A 108 -9.03 -13.97 32.11
CA TYR A 108 -7.97 -14.70 31.41
C TYR A 108 -7.59 -14.00 30.11
N GLY A 109 -6.33 -13.56 30.01
CA GLY A 109 -5.83 -12.85 28.83
C GLY A 109 -5.98 -13.62 27.51
N ARG A 110 -5.92 -14.96 27.52
CA ARG A 110 -6.15 -15.80 26.31
C ARG A 110 -7.57 -15.65 25.78
N ASN A 111 -8.57 -15.56 26.67
CA ASN A 111 -9.98 -15.39 26.30
C ASN A 111 -10.23 -13.98 25.77
N GLN A 112 -9.62 -12.98 26.39
CA GLN A 112 -9.66 -11.60 25.88
C GLN A 112 -9.02 -11.51 24.49
N ALA A 113 -7.82 -12.07 24.30
CA ALA A 113 -7.10 -12.07 23.04
C ALA A 113 -7.85 -12.85 21.94
N TYR A 114 -8.53 -13.95 22.33
CA TYR A 114 -9.44 -14.65 21.44
C TYR A 114 -10.54 -13.71 20.94
N THR A 115 -11.23 -13.00 21.82
CA THR A 115 -12.31 -12.06 21.44
C THR A 115 -11.78 -10.92 20.57
N TRP A 116 -10.68 -10.28 20.95
CA TRP A 116 -10.08 -9.19 20.19
C TRP A 116 -9.57 -9.61 18.81
N GLN A 117 -9.12 -10.87 18.63
CA GLN A 117 -8.79 -11.38 17.29
C GLN A 117 -9.97 -11.27 16.33
N ARG A 118 -11.21 -11.45 16.82
CA ARG A 118 -12.43 -11.39 15.99
C ARG A 118 -12.87 -9.96 15.74
N TYR A 119 -12.80 -9.10 16.75
CA TYR A 119 -13.12 -7.68 16.56
C TYR A 119 -12.15 -7.01 15.58
N THR A 120 -10.85 -7.24 15.75
CA THR A 120 -9.85 -6.73 14.82
C THR A 120 -10.01 -7.31 13.42
N ALA A 121 -10.44 -8.57 13.28
CA ALA A 121 -10.70 -9.14 11.96
C ALA A 121 -11.82 -8.41 11.18
N TRP A 122 -12.90 -8.00 11.85
CA TRP A 122 -13.95 -7.19 11.20
C TRP A 122 -13.42 -5.81 10.79
N ILE A 123 -12.67 -5.16 11.67
CA ILE A 123 -12.01 -3.88 11.36
C ILE A 123 -11.09 -4.04 10.15
N LEU A 124 -10.32 -5.12 10.09
CA LEU A 124 -9.41 -5.40 8.98
C LEU A 124 -10.13 -5.73 7.68
N LEU A 125 -11.25 -6.45 7.72
CA LEU A 125 -11.99 -6.77 6.50
C LEU A 125 -12.43 -5.47 5.80
N ILE A 126 -13.02 -4.54 6.54
CA ILE A 126 -13.46 -3.24 6.01
C ILE A 126 -12.24 -2.36 5.67
N GLY A 127 -11.27 -2.30 6.60
CA GLY A 127 -10.09 -1.47 6.48
C GLY A 127 -9.20 -1.83 5.29
N ILE A 128 -8.99 -3.12 5.01
CA ILE A 128 -8.20 -3.58 3.86
C ILE A 128 -8.91 -3.24 2.54
N ILE A 129 -10.23 -3.46 2.45
CA ILE A 129 -10.99 -3.09 1.25
C ILE A 129 -10.88 -1.59 0.99
N ALA A 130 -11.08 -0.77 2.02
CA ALA A 130 -10.96 0.68 1.91
C ALA A 130 -9.51 1.12 1.57
N HIS A 131 -8.52 0.57 2.28
CA HIS A 131 -7.11 0.88 2.09
C HIS A 131 -6.62 0.54 0.68
N VAL A 132 -6.84 -0.69 0.23
CA VAL A 132 -6.43 -1.14 -1.12
C VAL A 132 -7.27 -0.42 -2.18
N GLY A 133 -8.58 -0.32 -2.00
CA GLY A 133 -9.48 0.43 -2.90
C GLY A 133 -9.00 1.86 -3.15
N PHE A 134 -8.68 2.56 -2.07
CA PHE A 134 -8.28 3.96 -2.15
C PHE A 134 -6.83 4.14 -2.64
N MET A 135 -5.86 3.42 -2.08
CA MET A 135 -4.45 3.60 -2.43
C MET A 135 -4.07 2.98 -3.77
N ARG A 136 -4.58 1.77 -4.08
CA ARG A 136 -4.19 1.02 -5.29
C ARG A 136 -4.98 1.42 -6.53
N PHE A 137 -6.20 1.92 -6.38
CA PHE A 137 -7.07 2.20 -7.53
C PHE A 137 -7.45 3.68 -7.65
N TYR A 138 -7.91 4.31 -6.55
CA TYR A 138 -8.37 5.70 -6.62
C TYR A 138 -7.22 6.72 -6.71
N LEU A 139 -6.23 6.59 -5.83
CA LEU A 139 -5.07 7.48 -5.73
C LEU A 139 -3.85 7.01 -6.54
N TYR A 140 -4.00 5.95 -7.33
CA TYR A 140 -2.90 5.42 -8.12
C TYR A 140 -2.40 6.46 -9.14
N PRO A 141 -1.08 6.69 -9.25
CA PRO A 141 -0.53 7.65 -10.21
C PRO A 141 -0.86 7.28 -11.65
N ILE A 142 -1.27 8.28 -12.44
CA ILE A 142 -1.36 8.11 -13.90
C ILE A 142 0.08 8.09 -14.44
N THR A 143 0.36 7.20 -15.38
CA THR A 143 1.70 7.01 -15.94
C THR A 143 1.70 7.39 -17.42
N LEU A 144 2.67 8.21 -17.83
CA LEU A 144 2.97 8.52 -19.23
C LEU A 144 4.40 8.10 -19.53
N ASN A 145 4.58 7.29 -20.56
CA ASN A 145 5.89 6.79 -20.98
C ASN A 145 6.37 7.56 -22.22
N GLN A 146 7.61 8.05 -22.18
CA GLN A 146 8.27 8.77 -23.26
C GLN A 146 9.65 8.16 -23.53
N GLY A 147 9.71 7.15 -24.40
CA GLY A 147 10.97 6.44 -24.65
C GLY A 147 11.54 5.83 -23.37
N ALA A 148 12.66 6.38 -22.88
CA ALA A 148 13.30 5.95 -21.64
C ALA A 148 12.79 6.69 -20.38
N GLU A 149 12.04 7.78 -20.52
CA GLU A 149 11.55 8.58 -19.39
C GLU A 149 10.09 8.24 -19.07
N THR A 150 9.75 8.22 -17.79
CA THR A 150 8.38 7.97 -17.32
C THR A 150 7.95 9.08 -16.37
N SER A 151 6.82 9.72 -16.69
CA SER A 151 6.20 10.75 -15.86
C SER A 151 4.99 10.19 -15.11
N TYR A 152 4.87 10.57 -13.84
CA TYR A 152 3.78 10.15 -12.96
C TYR A 152 2.96 11.34 -12.48
N PHE A 153 1.66 11.31 -12.70
CA PHE A 153 0.75 12.41 -12.39
C PHE A 153 -0.11 12.04 -11.18
N VAL A 154 -0.09 12.90 -10.16
CA VAL A 154 -0.91 12.75 -8.95
C VAL A 154 -1.66 14.04 -8.64
N ARG A 155 -2.92 13.91 -8.24
CA ARG A 155 -3.75 15.06 -7.83
C ARG A 155 -3.58 15.29 -6.34
N LEU A 156 -3.20 16.50 -5.96
CA LEU A 156 -2.92 16.87 -4.56
C LEU A 156 -3.70 18.13 -4.18
N ASN A 157 -3.94 18.30 -2.88
CA ASN A 157 -4.48 19.55 -2.36
C ASN A 157 -3.34 20.51 -2.02
N MET A 158 -3.54 21.78 -2.32
CA MET A 158 -2.55 22.82 -2.06
C MET A 158 -2.33 23.06 -0.57
N ASP A 159 -1.07 23.18 -0.17
CA ASP A 159 -0.65 23.68 1.14
C ASP A 159 0.71 24.36 1.07
N PRO A 160 1.07 25.19 2.06
CA PRO A 160 2.34 25.92 2.06
C PRO A 160 3.56 25.02 1.91
N GLY A 161 3.54 23.81 2.50
CA GLY A 161 4.65 22.87 2.42
C GLY A 161 4.74 22.08 1.13
N LEU A 162 3.73 22.14 0.25
CA LEU A 162 3.79 21.40 -1.00
C LEU A 162 4.85 21.98 -1.94
N TYR A 163 5.03 23.29 -1.96
CA TYR A 163 5.99 23.96 -2.84
C TYR A 163 7.44 23.58 -2.53
N THR A 164 7.79 23.57 -1.25
CA THR A 164 9.13 23.23 -0.78
C THR A 164 9.44 21.75 -1.00
N VAL A 165 8.49 20.87 -0.71
CA VAL A 165 8.58 19.43 -1.00
C VAL A 165 8.72 19.19 -2.50
N ALA A 166 7.95 19.90 -3.33
CA ALA A 166 8.00 19.75 -4.78
C ALA A 166 9.35 20.22 -5.35
N SER A 167 9.85 21.37 -4.92
CA SER A 167 11.17 21.87 -5.33
C SER A 167 12.30 20.91 -4.93
N ARG A 168 12.22 20.35 -3.72
CA ARG A 168 13.23 19.42 -3.21
C ARG A 168 13.25 18.07 -3.93
N LEU A 169 12.10 17.61 -4.40
CA LEU A 169 11.93 16.32 -5.06
C LEU A 169 11.92 16.41 -6.59
N ASP A 170 12.21 17.59 -7.15
CA ASP A 170 12.16 17.88 -8.58
C ASP A 170 10.79 17.52 -9.21
N VAL A 171 9.73 18.02 -8.58
CA VAL A 171 8.34 17.77 -8.97
C VAL A 171 7.73 19.05 -9.53
N GLN A 172 7.12 18.94 -10.71
CA GLN A 172 6.44 20.07 -11.35
C GLN A 172 4.98 20.12 -10.91
N LEU A 173 4.49 21.30 -10.54
CA LEU A 173 3.11 21.52 -10.10
C LEU A 173 2.31 22.30 -11.14
N TYR A 174 1.15 21.78 -11.52
CA TYR A 174 0.23 22.40 -12.47
C TYR A 174 -1.11 22.71 -11.78
N ASN A 175 -1.40 23.99 -11.61
CA ASN A 175 -2.74 24.47 -11.26
C ASN A 175 -3.59 24.62 -12.54
N GLN A 176 -4.89 24.92 -12.37
CA GLN A 176 -5.79 25.03 -13.51
C GLN A 176 -5.33 26.07 -14.55
N ALA A 177 -4.81 27.22 -14.11
CA ALA A 177 -4.32 28.26 -15.02
C ALA A 177 -3.10 27.81 -15.84
N ALA A 178 -2.17 27.07 -15.22
CA ALA A 178 -1.00 26.50 -15.88
C ALA A 178 -1.40 25.41 -16.89
N ILE A 179 -2.42 24.59 -16.56
CA ILE A 179 -2.98 23.61 -17.49
C ILE A 179 -3.62 24.32 -18.69
N ASP A 180 -4.44 25.35 -18.44
CA ASP A 180 -5.08 26.13 -19.51
C ASP A 180 -4.04 26.82 -20.42
N GLN A 181 -2.93 27.28 -19.86
CA GLN A 181 -1.81 27.82 -20.62
C GLN A 181 -1.18 26.75 -21.52
N LYS A 182 -0.92 25.54 -20.99
CA LYS A 182 -0.36 24.43 -21.78
C LYS A 182 -1.28 24.01 -22.92
N VAL A 183 -2.60 23.98 -22.69
CA VAL A 183 -3.60 23.73 -23.74
C VAL A 183 -3.52 24.79 -24.84
N LYS A 184 -3.41 26.08 -24.48
CA LYS A 184 -3.27 27.18 -25.45
C LYS A 184 -1.97 27.10 -26.24
N GLU A 185 -0.85 26.78 -25.59
CA GLU A 185 0.45 26.60 -26.22
C GLU A 185 0.41 25.48 -27.27
N LEU A 186 -0.15 24.32 -26.92
CA LEU A 186 -0.33 23.19 -27.83
C LEU A 186 -1.19 23.57 -29.04
N GLY A 187 -2.30 24.29 -28.82
CA GLY A 187 -3.18 24.75 -29.89
C GLY A 187 -2.49 25.68 -30.89
N LYS A 188 -1.62 26.59 -30.41
CA LYS A 188 -0.81 27.46 -31.28
C LYS A 188 0.20 26.67 -32.11
N GLN A 189 0.84 25.66 -31.52
CA GLN A 189 1.78 24.80 -32.23
C GLN A 189 1.08 23.91 -33.27
N ALA A 190 -0.12 23.41 -32.98
CA ALA A 190 -0.91 22.65 -33.95
C ALA A 190 -1.29 23.48 -35.20
N ALA A 191 -1.44 24.81 -35.04
CA ALA A 191 -1.79 25.72 -36.12
C ALA A 191 -0.61 26.07 -37.06
N THR A 192 0.64 25.76 -36.69
CA THR A 192 1.79 25.92 -37.59
C THR A 192 1.89 24.69 -38.51
N LYS A 193 1.64 24.87 -39.81
CA LYS A 193 1.55 23.83 -40.86
C LYS A 193 2.68 22.78 -40.79
N LYS A 194 2.32 21.52 -41.07
CA LYS A 194 3.23 20.39 -41.29
C LYS A 194 4.02 20.57 -42.58
N ALA A 195 5.34 20.33 -42.54
CA ALA A 195 6.14 20.16 -43.73
C ALA A 195 5.94 18.74 -44.30
N PRO A 196 5.91 18.56 -45.63
CA PRO A 196 5.80 17.24 -46.24
C PRO A 196 7.05 16.40 -45.95
N ILE A 197 6.84 15.12 -45.65
CA ILE A 197 7.88 14.08 -45.50
C ILE A 197 8.02 13.40 -46.87
N SER A 198 9.24 13.13 -47.33
CA SER A 198 9.45 12.40 -48.59
C SER A 198 9.27 10.89 -48.36
N GLU A 199 8.83 10.15 -49.38
CA GLU A 199 8.54 8.70 -49.28
C GLU A 199 9.76 7.80 -49.59
N ASP A 200 10.91 8.37 -49.98
CA ASP A 200 12.12 7.60 -50.34
C ASP A 200 12.91 7.21 -49.08
N GLY A 201 12.39 6.21 -48.35
CA GLY A 201 12.91 5.73 -47.06
C GLY A 201 14.22 4.93 -47.09
N ASP A 202 14.96 4.95 -48.20
CA ASP A 202 16.15 4.09 -48.40
C ASP A 202 17.48 4.74 -47.96
N THR A 203 17.49 6.06 -47.67
CA THR A 203 18.70 6.77 -47.20
C THR A 203 18.41 7.71 -46.02
N PHE A 204 19.35 7.84 -45.09
CA PHE A 204 19.20 8.76 -43.95
C PHE A 204 19.14 10.21 -44.44
N SER A 205 18.10 10.93 -44.02
CA SER A 205 17.92 12.36 -44.28
C SER A 205 17.85 13.13 -42.96
N ALA A 206 18.80 14.05 -42.74
CA ALA A 206 18.81 14.90 -41.54
C ALA A 206 17.55 15.77 -41.41
N TYR A 207 16.97 16.16 -42.55
CA TYR A 207 15.71 16.89 -42.58
C TYR A 207 14.52 16.02 -42.15
N GLU A 208 14.46 14.76 -42.62
CA GLU A 208 13.40 13.84 -42.21
C GLU A 208 13.52 13.45 -40.74
N ASP A 209 14.73 13.24 -40.23
CA ASP A 209 15.00 13.02 -38.81
C ASP A 209 14.51 14.21 -37.95
N GLU A 210 14.75 15.44 -38.37
CA GLU A 210 14.25 16.64 -37.70
C GLU A 210 12.70 16.69 -37.71
N VAL A 211 12.08 16.42 -38.86
CA VAL A 211 10.63 16.42 -39.01
C VAL A 211 9.97 15.33 -38.16
N LEU A 212 10.52 14.11 -38.16
CA LEU A 212 10.06 12.99 -37.33
C LEU A 212 10.23 13.30 -35.84
N THR A 213 11.39 13.81 -35.43
CA THR A 213 11.66 14.22 -34.05
C THR A 213 10.69 15.30 -33.58
N ARG A 214 10.40 16.29 -34.44
CA ARG A 214 9.40 17.33 -34.14
C ARG A 214 7.99 16.75 -34.03
N ALA A 215 7.61 15.83 -34.92
CA ALA A 215 6.31 15.16 -34.86
C ALA A 215 6.16 14.33 -33.58
N GLN A 216 7.19 13.57 -33.19
CA GLN A 216 7.22 12.81 -31.93
C GLN A 216 7.10 13.71 -30.71
N ARG A 217 7.84 14.83 -30.66
CA ARG A 217 7.74 15.82 -29.58
C ARG A 217 6.34 16.42 -29.49
N PHE A 218 5.71 16.73 -30.62
CA PHE A 218 4.34 17.26 -30.63
C PHE A 218 3.32 16.22 -30.14
N THR A 219 3.42 14.97 -30.60
CA THR A 219 2.58 13.86 -30.11
C THR A 219 2.72 13.69 -28.60
N PHE A 220 3.95 13.71 -28.09
CA PHE A 220 4.19 13.63 -26.65
C PHE A 220 3.57 14.81 -25.88
N GLN A 221 3.77 16.05 -26.36
CA GLN A 221 3.18 17.23 -25.73
C GLN A 221 1.65 17.17 -25.74
N LYS A 222 1.06 16.63 -26.80
CA LYS A 222 -0.38 16.38 -26.88
C LYS A 222 -0.82 15.39 -25.81
N GLU A 223 -0.19 14.22 -25.72
CA GLU A 223 -0.51 13.21 -24.70
C GLU A 223 -0.31 13.76 -23.28
N PHE A 224 0.77 14.49 -23.03
CA PHE A 224 1.04 15.13 -21.74
C PHE A 224 -0.08 16.10 -21.32
N VAL A 225 -0.54 16.96 -22.24
CA VAL A 225 -1.65 17.89 -22.00
C VAL A 225 -2.98 17.14 -21.84
N GLU A 226 -3.20 16.07 -22.59
CA GLU A 226 -4.34 15.19 -22.41
C GLU A 226 -4.35 14.58 -20.99
N GLU A 227 -3.22 14.07 -20.49
CA GLU A 227 -3.13 13.55 -19.12
C GLU A 227 -3.42 14.63 -18.05
N LEU A 228 -2.90 15.86 -18.24
CA LEU A 228 -3.20 16.98 -17.34
C LEU A 228 -4.69 17.35 -17.34
N THR A 229 -5.39 17.18 -18.47
CA THR A 229 -6.79 17.59 -18.59
C THR A 229 -7.79 16.48 -18.24
N LYS A 230 -7.36 15.21 -18.22
CA LYS A 230 -8.22 14.06 -17.88
C LYS A 230 -8.92 14.18 -16.53
N ARG A 231 -8.27 14.80 -15.53
CA ARG A 231 -8.85 15.00 -14.19
C ARG A 231 -9.03 16.49 -13.94
N LYS A 232 -10.28 16.98 -14.02
CA LYS A 232 -10.62 18.34 -13.58
C LYS A 232 -10.22 18.52 -12.12
N ILE A 233 -9.51 19.62 -11.84
CA ILE A 233 -9.05 19.99 -10.50
C ILE A 233 -9.80 21.23 -10.00
N SER A 234 -9.99 21.32 -8.69
CA SER A 234 -10.53 22.54 -8.08
C SER A 234 -9.45 23.62 -7.98
N LYS A 235 -9.85 24.86 -7.60
CA LYS A 235 -8.90 25.97 -7.34
C LYS A 235 -7.91 25.68 -6.21
N THR A 236 -8.23 24.74 -5.32
CA THR A 236 -7.39 24.33 -4.19
C THR A 236 -6.54 23.10 -4.49
N GLN A 237 -6.56 22.61 -5.72
CA GLN A 237 -5.87 21.40 -6.14
C GLN A 237 -4.86 21.69 -7.25
N VAL A 238 -3.88 20.80 -7.35
CA VAL A 238 -2.88 20.80 -8.41
C VAL A 238 -2.63 19.37 -8.88
N ILE A 239 -2.09 19.25 -10.08
CA ILE A 239 -1.47 18.02 -10.58
C ILE A 239 0.03 18.15 -10.36
N ALA A 240 0.59 17.24 -9.57
CA ALA A 240 2.02 17.09 -9.41
C ALA A 240 2.54 16.04 -10.40
N VAL A 241 3.60 16.37 -11.12
CA VAL A 241 4.27 15.51 -12.09
C VAL A 241 5.65 15.14 -11.53
N ALA A 242 5.85 13.86 -11.28
CA ALA A 242 7.08 13.31 -10.72
C ALA A 242 7.76 12.36 -11.71
N ASN A 243 9.09 12.31 -11.65
CA ASN A 243 9.93 11.51 -12.57
C ASN A 243 10.05 10.03 -12.16
N ASN A 244 9.51 9.63 -11.00
CA ASN A 244 9.52 8.24 -10.56
C ASN A 244 8.30 7.90 -9.69
N PHE A 245 7.96 6.62 -9.66
CA PHE A 245 6.75 6.12 -8.98
C PHE A 245 6.78 6.34 -7.46
N GLY A 246 7.95 6.15 -6.83
CA GLY A 246 8.14 6.34 -5.39
C GLY A 246 7.87 7.77 -4.94
N THR A 247 8.30 8.76 -5.73
CA THR A 247 8.05 10.18 -5.46
C THR A 247 6.57 10.52 -5.56
N ALA A 248 5.91 10.07 -6.64
CA ALA A 248 4.47 10.22 -6.79
C ALA A 248 3.70 9.58 -5.61
N THR A 249 4.11 8.38 -5.19
CA THR A 249 3.49 7.67 -4.07
C THR A 249 3.73 8.40 -2.74
N LEU A 250 4.93 8.93 -2.50
CA LEU A 250 5.25 9.70 -1.30
C LEU A 250 4.34 10.94 -1.17
N LEU A 251 4.14 11.68 -2.27
CA LEU A 251 3.25 12.83 -2.31
C LEU A 251 1.79 12.45 -2.03
N THR A 252 1.33 11.33 -2.58
CA THR A 252 0.00 10.78 -2.31
C THR A 252 -0.19 10.40 -0.84
N VAL A 253 0.80 9.73 -0.23
CA VAL A 253 0.77 9.36 1.19
C VAL A 253 0.77 10.61 2.07
N ARG A 254 1.61 11.59 1.73
CA ARG A 254 1.66 12.90 2.39
C ARG A 254 0.31 13.61 2.39
N ASP A 255 -0.34 13.74 1.22
CA ASP A 255 -1.63 14.42 1.09
C ASP A 255 -2.73 13.67 1.84
N SER A 256 -2.69 12.33 1.85
CA SER A 256 -3.65 11.48 2.57
C SER A 256 -3.61 11.72 4.08
N PHE A 257 -2.42 11.80 4.68
CA PHE A 257 -2.23 12.02 6.12
C PHE A 257 -2.19 13.49 6.56
N ARG A 258 -2.57 14.41 5.67
CA ARG A 258 -2.81 15.79 6.04
C ARG A 258 -4.08 15.96 6.88
N GLN A 259 -5.12 15.18 6.58
CA GLN A 259 -6.41 15.30 7.26
C GLN A 259 -6.41 14.50 8.58
N PRO A 260 -6.71 15.12 9.74
CA PRO A 260 -6.71 14.43 11.03
C PRO A 260 -7.65 13.21 11.08
N VAL A 261 -8.79 13.28 10.38
CA VAL A 261 -9.76 12.18 10.31
C VAL A 261 -9.12 10.94 9.68
N THR A 262 -8.40 11.10 8.56
CA THR A 262 -7.67 9.99 7.93
C THR A 262 -6.64 9.41 8.87
N CYS A 263 -5.89 10.25 9.59
CA CYS A 263 -4.90 9.79 10.57
C CYS A 263 -5.52 8.95 11.70
N ILE A 264 -6.67 9.36 12.23
CA ILE A 264 -7.39 8.62 13.27
C ILE A 264 -7.90 7.27 12.74
N LEU A 265 -8.53 7.26 11.56
CA LEU A 265 -9.03 6.03 10.95
C LEU A 265 -7.90 5.03 10.69
N TYR A 266 -6.78 5.50 10.12
CA TYR A 266 -5.60 4.67 9.89
C TYR A 266 -4.91 4.25 11.19
N THR A 267 -4.97 5.05 12.25
CA THR A 267 -4.47 4.66 13.58
C THR A 267 -5.23 3.45 14.11
N ILE A 268 -6.58 3.48 14.04
CA ILE A 268 -7.42 2.34 14.43
C ILE A 268 -7.11 1.12 13.56
N PHE A 269 -6.96 1.32 12.25
CA PHE A 269 -6.65 0.25 11.31
C PHE A 269 -5.29 -0.40 11.60
N VAL A 270 -4.24 0.37 11.83
CA VAL A 270 -2.89 -0.12 12.18
C VAL A 270 -2.91 -0.85 13.52
N LEU A 271 -3.57 -0.29 14.55
CA LEU A 271 -3.71 -0.95 15.86
C LEU A 271 -4.38 -2.32 15.71
N ALA A 272 -5.45 -2.39 14.92
CA ALA A 272 -6.13 -3.65 14.64
C ALA A 272 -5.24 -4.64 13.85
N ALA A 273 -4.53 -4.17 12.82
CA ALA A 273 -3.66 -5.00 11.97
C ALA A 273 -2.53 -5.64 12.78
N VAL A 274 -1.84 -4.81 13.54
CA VAL A 274 -0.69 -5.21 14.35
C VAL A 274 -1.16 -6.14 15.47
N PHE A 275 -2.23 -5.81 16.22
CA PHE A 275 -2.78 -6.75 17.20
C PHE A 275 -3.16 -8.10 16.58
N HIS A 276 -3.90 -8.09 15.45
CA HIS A 276 -4.37 -9.30 14.78
C HIS A 276 -3.21 -10.18 14.32
N ALA A 277 -2.17 -9.58 13.72
CA ALA A 277 -0.99 -10.27 13.22
C ALA A 277 -0.20 -10.93 14.36
N TYR A 278 0.10 -10.18 15.44
CA TYR A 278 0.95 -10.70 16.52
C TYR A 278 0.23 -11.67 17.46
N ASN A 279 -1.05 -11.48 17.72
CA ASN A 279 -1.85 -12.50 18.43
C ASN A 279 -2.04 -13.75 17.56
N GLY A 280 -2.12 -13.58 16.23
CA GLY A 280 -2.07 -14.65 15.25
C GLY A 280 -0.74 -15.41 15.29
N LEU A 281 0.40 -14.71 15.29
CA LEU A 281 1.75 -15.28 15.37
C LEU A 281 1.95 -16.09 16.65
N TRP A 282 1.52 -15.56 17.80
CA TRP A 282 1.56 -16.31 19.05
C TRP A 282 0.74 -17.62 18.96
N THR A 283 -0.46 -17.54 18.40
CA THR A 283 -1.33 -18.71 18.20
C THR A 283 -0.75 -19.69 17.19
N PHE A 284 -0.10 -19.20 16.14
CA PHE A 284 0.63 -20.01 15.16
C PHE A 284 1.71 -20.83 15.85
N MET A 285 2.59 -20.19 16.64
CA MET A 285 3.68 -20.89 17.33
C MET A 285 3.19 -22.00 18.26
N ILE A 286 2.07 -21.80 18.96
CA ILE A 286 1.47 -22.85 19.81
C ILE A 286 0.89 -23.98 18.95
N THR A 287 0.05 -23.64 17.99
CA THR A 287 -0.73 -24.65 17.25
C THR A 287 0.15 -25.50 16.34
N TRP A 288 1.25 -24.95 15.83
CA TRP A 288 2.25 -25.67 15.02
C TRP A 288 3.32 -26.38 15.85
N GLY A 289 3.24 -26.34 17.18
CA GLY A 289 4.16 -27.09 18.05
C GLY A 289 5.55 -26.47 18.20
N ILE A 290 5.76 -25.23 17.75
CA ILE A 290 7.02 -24.51 17.91
C ILE A 290 7.27 -24.22 19.40
N VAL A 291 6.23 -23.86 20.15
CA VAL A 291 6.29 -23.59 21.60
C VAL A 291 5.35 -24.49 22.39
N MET A 292 5.82 -25.69 22.74
CA MET A 292 5.01 -26.68 23.46
C MET A 292 4.94 -26.46 24.98
N ARG A 293 6.06 -26.09 25.62
CA ARG A 293 6.14 -25.98 27.09
C ARG A 293 5.48 -24.69 27.59
N MET A 294 4.76 -24.74 28.71
CA MET A 294 4.10 -23.56 29.33
C MET A 294 5.06 -22.40 29.60
N ARG A 295 6.28 -22.67 30.08
CA ARG A 295 7.32 -21.64 30.28
C ARG A 295 7.75 -20.99 28.96
N SER A 296 7.84 -21.77 27.88
CA SER A 296 8.16 -21.27 26.54
C SER A 296 7.02 -20.41 25.99
N GLN A 297 5.76 -20.86 26.14
CA GLN A 297 4.59 -20.08 25.73
C GLN A 297 4.52 -18.71 26.42
N LYS A 298 4.80 -18.64 27.72
CA LYS A 298 4.86 -17.36 28.46
C LYS A 298 5.93 -16.41 27.90
N ARG A 299 7.13 -16.92 27.59
CA ARG A 299 8.20 -16.12 26.98
C ARG A 299 7.84 -15.68 25.57
N ALA A 300 7.25 -16.56 24.78
CA ALA A 300 6.82 -16.28 23.41
C ALA A 300 5.81 -15.13 23.35
N VAL A 301 4.87 -15.04 24.30
CA VAL A 301 3.96 -13.90 24.43
C VAL A 301 4.74 -12.59 24.59
N ASN A 302 5.71 -12.55 25.51
CA ASN A 302 6.49 -11.33 25.75
C ASN A 302 7.26 -10.89 24.51
N VAL A 303 7.84 -11.84 23.76
CA VAL A 303 8.50 -11.57 22.48
C VAL A 303 7.51 -11.01 21.47
N CYS A 304 6.34 -11.66 21.29
CA CYS A 304 5.30 -11.16 20.38
C CYS A 304 4.83 -9.74 20.74
N VAL A 305 4.65 -9.45 22.03
CA VAL A 305 4.28 -8.11 22.50
C VAL A 305 5.39 -7.10 22.20
N GLY A 306 6.66 -7.46 22.41
CA GLY A 306 7.79 -6.60 22.04
C GLY A 306 7.80 -6.22 20.56
N ILE A 307 7.66 -7.22 19.67
CA ILE A 307 7.61 -6.96 18.22
C ILE A 307 6.36 -6.15 17.85
N MET A 308 5.22 -6.45 18.47
CA MET A 308 3.97 -5.69 18.31
C MET A 308 4.17 -4.21 18.62
N MET A 309 4.84 -3.86 19.73
CA MET A 309 5.11 -2.47 20.09
C MET A 309 6.02 -1.76 19.08
N VAL A 310 7.04 -2.44 18.56
CA VAL A 310 7.90 -1.90 17.51
C VAL A 310 7.09 -1.61 16.24
N MET A 311 6.25 -2.56 15.79
CA MET A 311 5.43 -2.34 14.60
C MET A 311 4.38 -1.26 14.79
N LEU A 312 3.78 -1.14 15.98
CA LEU A 312 2.89 -0.02 16.29
C LEU A 312 3.62 1.30 16.17
N PHE A 313 4.82 1.41 16.74
CA PHE A 313 5.64 2.62 16.61
C PHE A 313 5.91 2.96 15.13
N LEU A 314 6.36 1.99 14.33
CA LEU A 314 6.65 2.20 12.90
C LEU A 314 5.40 2.64 12.12
N GLY A 315 4.26 1.98 12.34
CA GLY A 315 3.01 2.33 11.67
C GLY A 315 2.46 3.69 12.08
N LEU A 316 2.50 4.02 13.37
CA LEU A 316 2.06 5.33 13.85
C LEU A 316 2.99 6.45 13.40
N ALA A 317 4.30 6.19 13.31
CA ALA A 317 5.25 7.13 12.76
C ALA A 317 4.99 7.39 11.26
N ALA A 318 4.63 6.36 10.48
CA ALA A 318 4.22 6.56 9.09
C ALA A 318 3.00 7.47 8.96
N ILE A 319 1.99 7.31 9.83
CA ILE A 319 0.76 8.12 9.80
C ILE A 319 1.04 9.56 10.24
N TRP A 320 1.60 9.73 11.44
CA TRP A 320 1.70 11.04 12.09
C TRP A 320 3.00 11.77 11.74
N GLY A 321 4.06 11.07 11.38
CA GLY A 321 5.34 11.69 11.05
C GLY A 321 5.46 12.15 9.60
N THR A 322 4.78 11.49 8.66
CA THR A 322 4.94 11.79 7.22
C THR A 322 4.58 13.24 6.91
N TYR A 323 3.37 13.69 7.27
CA TYR A 323 2.95 15.07 7.04
C TYR A 323 3.51 16.03 8.10
N PHE A 324 3.42 15.70 9.39
CA PHE A 324 3.65 16.70 10.45
C PHE A 324 5.13 16.91 10.82
N ILE A 325 6.01 15.95 10.53
CA ILE A 325 7.42 16.01 10.91
C ILE A 325 8.29 16.23 9.68
N ASN A 326 8.16 15.39 8.65
CA ASN A 326 9.14 15.32 7.56
C ASN A 326 8.74 16.11 6.29
N LEU A 327 7.44 16.20 5.98
CA LEU A 327 6.95 16.81 4.74
C LEU A 327 5.99 17.99 4.97
N LYS A 328 6.07 18.62 6.15
CA LYS A 328 5.24 19.78 6.52
C LYS A 328 5.64 21.04 5.75
N SER A 329 6.94 21.16 5.47
CA SER A 329 7.60 22.29 4.80
C SER A 329 8.91 21.83 4.18
#